data_AF-A0A4R1Y5Z2-F1
#
_entry.id   AF-A0A4R1Y5Z2-F1
#
_cell.length_a   1.000
_cell.length_b   1.000
_cell.length_c   1.000
_cell.angle_alpha   90.00
_cell.angle_beta   90.00
_cell.angle_gamma   90.00
#
_symmetry.space_group_name_H-M   'P 1'
#
loop_
_entity.id
_entity.type
_entity.pdbx_description
1 polymer ?
#
loop_
_entity_poly.entity_id
_entity_poly.type
_entity_poly.pdbx_seq_one_letter_code
_entity_poly.pdbx_strand_id
1 'polypeptide(L)'
;MLLIDDAYTEVAEDNDQTLTVEECVPTLVQGDRELLIQMVVNIVENAITHCPPKTKTKINVSLRWEHNFAVVSIADTGTRYSFR
;
A
#
# COMPACT_ATOMS: atom_id res chain seq x y z
N MET A 1 1.73 -8.14 -12.88
CA MET A 1 2.74 -7.88 -11.83
C MET A 1 2.59 -6.42 -11.46
N LEU A 2 2.06 -6.12 -10.27
CA LEU A 2 1.92 -4.74 -9.82
C LEU A 2 3.32 -4.21 -9.51
N LEU A 3 3.67 -3.07 -10.11
CA LEU A 3 4.98 -2.39 -10.03
C LEU A 3 5.36 -1.91 -8.61
N ILE A 4 4.55 -2.24 -7.59
CA ILE A 4 4.67 -1.71 -6.23
C ILE A 4 5.72 -2.47 -5.42
N ASP A 5 5.85 -3.77 -5.66
CA ASP A 5 6.71 -4.67 -4.87
C ASP A 5 8.16 -4.17 -4.82
N ASP A 6 8.87 -4.22 -5.94
CA ASP A 6 10.30 -3.89 -5.93
C ASP A 6 10.57 -2.40 -5.64
N ALA A 7 9.82 -1.49 -6.28
CA ALA A 7 10.12 -0.06 -6.24
C ALA A 7 9.81 0.60 -4.88
N TYR A 8 8.74 0.19 -4.19
CA TYR A 8 8.36 0.82 -2.92
C TYR A 8 8.86 0.06 -1.70
N THR A 9 9.29 -1.20 -1.85
CA THR A 9 9.94 -1.93 -0.76
C THR A 9 11.26 -1.27 -0.40
N GLU A 10 12.11 -0.95 -1.38
CA GLU A 10 13.39 -0.24 -1.15
C GLU A 10 13.16 1.12 -0.45
N VAL A 11 12.17 1.89 -0.91
CA VAL A 11 11.84 3.20 -0.32
C VAL A 11 11.34 3.08 1.12
N ALA A 12 10.56 2.04 1.45
CA ALA A 12 10.12 1.79 2.81
C ALA A 12 11.28 1.37 3.73
N GLU A 13 12.20 0.55 3.23
CA GLU A 13 13.40 0.12 3.96
C GLU A 13 14.32 1.30 4.30
N ASP A 14 14.53 2.23 3.34
CA ASP A 14 15.27 3.48 3.55
C ASP A 14 14.65 4.37 4.66
N ASN A 15 13.37 4.17 4.99
CA ASN A 15 12.65 4.88 6.05
C ASN A 15 12.53 4.09 7.36
N ASP A 16 13.30 3.00 7.55
CA ASP A 16 13.19 2.09 8.71
C ASP A 16 11.78 1.45 8.87
N GLN A 17 11.08 1.25 7.76
CA GLN A 17 9.75 0.64 7.70
C GLN A 17 9.81 -0.72 6.97
N THR A 18 8.73 -1.49 7.06
CA THR A 18 8.58 -2.72 6.28
C THR A 18 7.32 -2.65 5.44
N LEU A 19 7.46 -2.71 4.12
CA LEU A 19 6.35 -2.92 3.20
C LEU A 19 6.17 -4.42 2.95
N THR A 20 4.94 -4.90 2.98
CA THR A 20 4.60 -6.28 2.62
C THR A 20 3.43 -6.27 1.66
N VAL A 21 3.63 -6.82 0.47
CA VAL A 21 2.57 -7.04 -0.51
C VAL A 21 2.13 -8.50 -0.38
N GLU A 22 0.87 -8.72 -0.02
CA GLU A 22 0.31 -10.06 0.04
C GLU A 22 0.17 -10.64 -1.37
N GLU A 23 0.46 -11.94 -1.51
CA GLU A 23 0.20 -12.65 -2.76
C GLU A 23 -1.28 -12.53 -3.12
N CYS A 24 -1.56 -11.98 -4.29
CA CYS A 24 -2.91 -11.70 -4.73
C CYS A 24 -3.32 -12.59 -5.90
N VAL A 25 -4.59 -13.02 -5.89
CA VAL A 25 -5.18 -13.69 -7.04
C VAL A 25 -5.39 -12.67 -8.16
N PRO A 26 -5.00 -12.98 -9.41
CA PRO A 26 -5.27 -12.11 -10.55
C PRO A 26 -6.76 -11.73 -10.62
N THR A 27 -7.04 -10.44 -10.51
CA THR A 27 -8.40 -9.91 -10.46
C THR A 27 -8.63 -8.97 -11.63
N LEU A 28 -9.73 -9.19 -12.36
CA LEU A 28 -10.12 -8.32 -13.46
C LEU A 28 -11.00 -7.19 -12.93
N VAL A 29 -10.63 -5.95 -13.21
CA VAL A 29 -11.39 -4.75 -12.84
C VAL A 29 -11.60 -3.89 -14.07
N GLN A 30 -12.77 -3.27 -14.17
CA GLN A 30 -13.08 -2.29 -15.21
C GLN A 30 -12.75 -0.90 -14.69
N GLY A 31 -11.88 -0.17 -15.40
CA GLY A 31 -11.47 1.17 -15.04
C GLY A 31 -10.30 1.65 -15.89
N ASP A 32 -9.90 2.89 -15.68
CA ASP A 32 -8.68 3.42 -16.27
C ASP A 32 -7.47 2.85 -15.52
N ARG A 33 -6.59 2.16 -16.26
CA ARG A 33 -5.43 1.50 -15.68
C ARG A 33 -4.47 2.48 -15.01
N GLU A 34 -4.25 3.65 -15.60
CA GLU A 34 -3.30 4.64 -15.09
C GLU A 34 -3.84 5.26 -13.81
N LEU A 35 -5.13 5.63 -13.78
CA LEU A 35 -5.76 6.20 -12.58
C LEU A 35 -5.80 5.20 -11.42
N LEU A 36 -6.05 3.91 -11.69
CA LEU A 36 -6.04 2.87 -10.67
C LEU A 36 -4.63 2.67 -10.08
N ILE A 37 -3.59 2.64 -10.93
CA ILE A 37 -2.21 2.56 -10.47
C ILE A 37 -1.86 3.77 -9.62
N GLN A 38 -2.19 4.98 -10.10
CA GLN A 38 -1.93 6.22 -9.40
C GLN A 38 -2.63 6.27 -8.03
N MET A 39 -3.87 5.78 -7.95
CA MET A 39 -4.60 5.72 -6.69
C MET A 39 -3.87 4.87 -5.65
N VAL A 40 -3.40 3.68 -6.03
CA VAL A 40 -2.69 2.80 -5.09
C VAL A 40 -1.33 3.39 -4.71
N VAL A 41 -0.57 3.89 -5.68
CA VAL A 41 0.73 4.54 -5.46
C VAL A 41 0.61 5.70 -4.46
N ASN A 42 -0.35 6.60 -4.68
CA ASN A 42 -0.55 7.75 -3.80
C ASN A 42 -0.82 7.33 -2.34
N ILE A 43 -1.54 6.22 -2.13
CA ILE A 43 -1.86 5.75 -0.77
C ILE A 43 -0.63 5.09 -0.13
N VAL A 44 0.16 4.31 -0.89
CA VAL A 44 1.40 3.70 -0.40
C VAL A 44 2.43 4.78 -0.04
N GLU A 45 2.63 5.76 -0.91
CA GLU A 45 3.50 6.92 -0.64
C GLU A 45 3.07 7.69 0.59
N ASN A 46 1.76 7.88 0.74
CA ASN A 46 1.23 8.48 1.95
C ASN A 46 1.60 7.64 3.17
N ALA A 47 1.35 6.32 3.17
CA ALA A 47 1.70 5.47 4.30
C ALA A 47 3.21 5.54 4.65
N ILE A 48 4.10 5.52 3.65
CA ILE A 48 5.56 5.60 3.88
C ILE A 48 5.95 6.96 4.45
N THR A 49 5.54 8.04 3.78
CA THR A 49 5.93 9.42 4.12
C THR A 49 5.37 9.86 5.47
N HIS A 50 4.13 9.47 5.74
CA HIS A 50 3.36 10.01 6.82
C HIS A 50 3.40 9.12 8.07
N CYS A 51 3.71 7.83 7.97
CA CYS A 51 3.83 7.02 9.17
C CYS A 51 5.17 7.32 9.87
N PRO A 52 5.18 7.82 11.13
CA PRO A 52 6.43 8.21 11.77
C PRO A 52 7.40 7.02 11.83
N PRO A 53 8.69 7.21 11.47
CA PRO A 53 9.69 6.16 11.52
C PRO A 53 9.93 5.79 12.98
N LYS A 54 9.17 4.79 13.44
CA LYS A 54 9.47 4.03 14.64
C LYS A 54 9.95 2.68 14.12
N THR A 55 10.87 2.06 14.84
CA THR A 55 11.58 0.80 14.52
C THR A 55 10.70 -0.44 14.26
N LYS A 56 9.39 -0.29 14.05
CA LYS A 56 8.41 -1.36 13.83
C LYS A 56 7.22 -0.95 12.95
N THR A 57 7.30 0.14 12.18
CA THR A 57 6.21 0.52 11.28
C THR A 57 6.09 -0.51 10.15
N LYS A 58 4.91 -1.13 10.06
CA LYS A 58 4.59 -2.11 9.02
C LYS A 58 3.51 -1.54 8.13
N ILE A 59 3.69 -1.67 6.83
CA ILE A 59 2.72 -1.31 5.80
C ILE A 59 2.37 -2.60 5.06
N ASN A 60 1.08 -2.94 5.05
CA ASN A 60 0.57 -4.12 4.36
C ASN A 60 -0.31 -3.68 3.19
N VAL A 61 -0.06 -4.25 2.02
CA VAL A 61 -0.89 -4.10 0.83
C VAL A 61 -1.50 -5.44 0.49
N SER A 62 -2.81 -5.50 0.34
CA SER A 62 -3.52 -6.71 -0.06
C SER A 62 -4.62 -6.42 -1.06
N LEU A 63 -4.95 -7.42 -1.87
CA LEU A 63 -6.06 -7.39 -2.82
C LEU A 63 -6.92 -8.62 -2.58
N ARG A 64 -8.21 -8.39 -2.33
CA ARG A 64 -9.20 -9.44 -2.06
C ARG A 64 -10.41 -9.26 -2.98
N TRP A 65 -11.06 -10.36 -3.31
CA TRP A 65 -12.36 -10.33 -3.99
C TRP A 65 -13.46 -10.60 -2.97
N GLU A 66 -14.29 -9.61 -2.71
CA GLU A 66 -15.32 -9.66 -1.67
C GLU A 66 -16.62 -9.06 -2.19
N HIS A 67 -17.74 -9.77 -2.04
CA HIS A 67 -19.09 -9.27 -2.38
C HIS A 67 -19.21 -8.69 -3.81
N ASN A 68 -18.54 -9.31 -4.79
CA ASN A 68 -18.43 -8.85 -6.18
C ASN A 68 -17.60 -7.57 -6.40
N PHE A 69 -16.77 -7.19 -5.43
CA PHE A 69 -15.84 -6.09 -5.55
C PHE A 69 -14.39 -6.55 -5.38
N ALA A 70 -13.50 -5.95 -6.17
CA ALA A 70 -12.08 -5.98 -5.89
C ALA A 70 -11.80 -4.95 -4.78
N VAL A 71 -11.29 -5.43 -3.65
CA VAL A 71 -10.96 -4.62 -2.48
C VAL A 71 -9.44 -4.58 -2.36
N VAL A 72 -8.86 -3.41 -2.63
CA VAL A 72 -7.45 -3.14 -2.32
C VAL A 72 -7.40 -2.51 -0.93
N SER A 73 -6.60 -3.10 -0.04
CA SER A 73 -6.34 -2.58 1.30
C SER A 73 -4.89 -2.17 1.42
N ILE A 74 -4.64 -0.95 1.92
CA ILE A 74 -3.33 -0.46 2.34
C ILE A 74 -3.46 -0.08 3.80
N ALA A 75 -2.74 -0.77 4.67
CA ALA A 75 -2.82 -0.58 6.13
C ALA A 75 -1.43 -0.40 6.72
N ASP A 76 -1.23 0.70 7.45
CA ASP A 76 -0.02 0.94 8.23
C ASP A 76 -0.26 0.79 9.75
N THR A 77 0.78 0.48 10.50
CA THR A 77 0.73 0.36 11.98
C THR A 77 1.08 1.66 12.70
N GLY A 78 0.98 2.81 12.02
CA GLY A 78 1.29 4.11 12.59
C GLY A 78 0.38 4.49 13.74
N THR A 79 0.94 5.16 14.74
CA THR A 79 0.11 5.88 15.73
C THR A 79 -0.53 7.07 15.03
N ARG A 80 -1.88 7.08 14.97
CA ARG A 80 -2.73 8.10 14.33
C ARG A 80 -2.10 9.49 14.24
N TYR A 81 -2.20 10.08 13.05
CA TYR A 81 -2.16 11.52 12.82
C TYR A 81 -3.06 12.24 13.83
N SER A 82 -2.49 13.01 14.76
CA SER A 82 -3.22 14.09 15.38
C SER A 82 -3.30 15.21 14.34
N PHE A 83 -4.45 15.38 13.70
CA PHE A 83 -4.75 16.64 13.01
C PHE A 83 -4.63 17.76 14.05
N ARG A 84 -3.66 18.64 13.87
CA ARG A 84 -3.58 19.92 14.55
C ARG A 84 -3.70 21.02 13.52
#